data_AF-A0AAP2UTN9-F1
#
_entry.id   AF-A0AAP2UTN9-F1
#
_cell.length_a   1.000
_cell.length_b   1.000
_cell.length_c   1.000
_cell.angle_alpha   90.00
_cell.angle_beta   90.00
_cell.angle_gamma   90.00
#
_symmetry.space_group_name_H-M   'P 1'
#
loop_
_entity.id
_entity.type
_entity.pdbx_description
1 polymer ?
#
loop_
_entity_poly.entity_id
_entity_poly.type
_entity_poly.pdbx_seq_one_letter_code
_entity_poly.pdbx_strand_id
1 'polypeptide(L)'
;MTPDEHRFNALILMFANLQRLMVFHNALAMRDGRELDAALAEELTSRLDLVGAVIARASEAKAVSEADAAEVLPVVPYLQHEVRALLDTPVDADLGIQAALGAAEVYASMWIDEGTIQMGTVFDRPQWVDRSMQNKPMFISLRNRANAAVVAASTGEYSDDVRADIADHAQAARNNRAQALAQIDGLPIMLDGRDAREPSRA
;
A
#
# COMPACT_ATOMS: atom_id res chain seq x y z
N MET A 1 2.34 20.82 -2.31
CA MET A 1 2.92 20.07 -3.42
C MET A 1 2.53 20.78 -4.71
N THR A 2 3.30 20.63 -5.78
CA THR A 2 2.90 21.08 -7.14
C THR A 2 1.88 20.10 -7.74
N PRO A 3 1.22 20.43 -8.86
CA PRO A 3 0.34 19.49 -9.54
C PRO A 3 1.02 18.16 -9.91
N ASP A 4 2.24 18.20 -10.44
CA ASP A 4 3.00 16.99 -10.76
C ASP A 4 3.35 16.17 -9.51
N GLU A 5 3.71 16.85 -8.41
CA GLU A 5 3.93 16.20 -7.12
C GLU A 5 2.64 15.53 -6.60
N HIS A 6 1.48 16.16 -6.76
CA HIS A 6 0.20 15.54 -6.40
C HIS A 6 -0.10 14.30 -7.24
N ARG A 7 0.09 14.38 -8.56
CA ARG A 7 -0.11 13.24 -9.46
C ARG A 7 0.85 12.09 -9.15
N PHE A 8 2.12 12.41 -8.93
CA PHE A 8 3.12 11.40 -8.59
C PHE A 8 2.81 10.73 -7.25
N ASN A 9 2.36 11.50 -6.27
CA ASN A 9 1.90 10.96 -4.99
C ASN A 9 0.69 10.03 -5.17
N ALA A 10 -0.25 10.33 -6.08
CA ALA A 10 -1.33 9.40 -6.39
C ALA A 10 -0.80 8.05 -6.90
N LEU A 11 0.18 8.06 -7.82
CA LEU A 11 0.79 6.84 -8.34
C LEU A 11 1.43 5.99 -7.23
N ILE A 12 2.17 6.63 -6.32
CA ILE A 12 2.76 5.96 -5.14
C ILE A 12 1.67 5.31 -4.28
N LEU A 13 0.60 6.05 -3.97
CA LEU A 13 -0.49 5.56 -3.16
C LEU A 13 -1.23 4.40 -3.84
N MET A 14 -1.41 4.46 -5.16
CA MET A 14 -1.97 3.36 -5.94
C MET A 14 -1.10 2.12 -5.85
N PHE A 15 0.21 2.25 -6.09
CA PHE A 15 1.15 1.14 -6.03
C PHE A 15 1.19 0.51 -4.64
N ALA A 16 1.29 1.32 -3.59
CA ALA A 16 1.30 0.84 -2.21
C ALA A 16 0.00 0.12 -1.82
N ASN A 17 -1.16 0.59 -2.29
CA ASN A 17 -2.44 -0.08 -2.04
C ASN A 17 -2.61 -1.37 -2.86
N LEU A 18 -2.06 -1.45 -4.08
CA LEU A 18 -1.99 -2.72 -4.82
C LEU A 18 -1.09 -3.73 -4.11
N GLN A 19 0.06 -3.28 -3.57
CA GLN A 19 0.95 -4.11 -2.75
C GLN A 19 0.26 -4.59 -1.46
N ARG A 20 -0.54 -3.72 -0.80
CA ARG A 20 -1.38 -4.07 0.34
C ARG A 20 -2.28 -5.27 0.02
N LEU A 21 -3.00 -5.21 -1.09
CA LEU A 21 -3.90 -6.28 -1.55
C LEU A 21 -3.13 -7.56 -1.87
N MET A 22 -2.04 -7.45 -2.64
CA MET A 22 -1.20 -8.60 -3.02
C MET A 22 -0.63 -9.32 -1.79
N VAL A 23 -0.10 -8.59 -0.80
CA VAL A 23 0.44 -9.18 0.43
C VAL A 23 -0.66 -9.85 1.25
N PHE A 24 -1.82 -9.19 1.41
CA PHE A 24 -2.95 -9.76 2.14
C PHE A 24 -3.39 -11.10 1.55
N HIS A 25 -3.64 -11.15 0.24
CA HIS A 25 -4.13 -12.37 -0.40
C HIS A 25 -3.09 -13.48 -0.43
N ASN A 26 -1.81 -13.16 -0.62
CA ASN A 26 -0.73 -14.16 -0.50
C ASN A 26 -0.64 -14.72 0.91
N ALA A 27 -0.72 -13.88 1.95
CA ALA A 27 -0.69 -14.33 3.34
C ALA A 27 -1.87 -15.27 3.66
N LEU A 28 -3.08 -14.95 3.17
CA LEU A 28 -4.24 -15.83 3.33
C LEU A 28 -4.07 -17.16 2.58
N ALA A 29 -3.54 -17.14 1.37
CA ALA A 29 -3.28 -18.36 0.61
C ALA A 29 -2.26 -19.26 1.33
N MET A 30 -1.15 -18.67 1.80
CA MET A 30 -0.14 -19.36 2.59
C MET A 30 -0.71 -19.96 3.86
N ARG A 31 -1.56 -19.21 4.59
CA ARG A 31 -2.27 -19.70 5.79
C ARG A 31 -3.08 -20.96 5.50
N ASP A 32 -3.78 -20.97 4.37
CA ASP A 32 -4.65 -22.07 3.95
C ASP A 32 -3.86 -23.23 3.29
N GLY A 33 -2.52 -23.15 3.21
CA GLY A 33 -1.69 -24.16 2.57
C GLY A 33 -1.90 -24.27 1.05
N ARG A 34 -2.34 -23.19 0.41
CA ARG A 34 -2.63 -23.11 -1.03
C ARG A 34 -1.84 -21.99 -1.69
N GLU A 35 -1.82 -22.01 -3.01
CA GLU A 35 -1.34 -20.88 -3.79
C GLU A 35 -2.41 -19.79 -3.89
N LEU A 36 -1.97 -18.57 -4.20
CA LEU A 36 -2.87 -17.49 -4.56
C LEU A 36 -3.62 -17.89 -5.85
N ASP A 37 -4.91 -17.57 -5.91
CA ASP A 37 -5.69 -17.80 -7.12
C ASP A 37 -5.02 -17.13 -8.32
N ALA A 38 -4.82 -17.89 -9.39
CA ALA A 38 -4.03 -17.43 -10.54
C ALA A 38 -4.67 -16.23 -11.25
N ALA A 39 -6.00 -16.16 -11.30
CA ALA A 39 -6.69 -15.04 -11.91
C ALA A 39 -6.54 -13.77 -11.06
N LEU A 40 -6.66 -13.90 -9.73
CA LEU A 40 -6.42 -12.79 -8.80
C LEU A 40 -4.95 -12.34 -8.82
N ALA A 41 -4.00 -13.28 -8.88
CA ALA A 41 -2.58 -12.97 -8.98
C ALA A 41 -2.26 -12.18 -10.26
N GLU A 42 -2.78 -12.60 -11.40
CA GLU A 42 -2.63 -11.91 -12.69
C GLU A 42 -3.31 -10.53 -12.66
N GLU A 43 -4.50 -10.44 -12.07
CA GLU A 43 -5.24 -9.20 -11.96
C GLU A 43 -4.47 -8.12 -11.17
N LEU A 44 -3.90 -8.50 -10.04
CA LEU A 44 -3.10 -7.60 -9.19
C LEU A 44 -1.75 -7.28 -9.84
N THR A 45 -1.09 -8.28 -10.43
CA THR A 45 0.23 -8.10 -11.07
C THR A 45 0.13 -7.15 -12.27
N SER A 46 -0.86 -7.34 -13.14
CA SER A 46 -1.05 -6.45 -14.30
C SER A 46 -1.30 -4.99 -13.91
N ARG A 47 -2.00 -4.73 -12.80
CA ARG A 47 -2.20 -3.37 -12.27
C ARG A 47 -0.93 -2.82 -11.63
N LEU A 48 -0.16 -3.64 -10.92
CA LEU A 48 1.14 -3.25 -10.36
C LEU A 48 2.11 -2.87 -11.48
N ASP A 49 2.17 -3.67 -12.55
CA ASP A 49 3.01 -3.42 -13.71
C ASP A 49 2.60 -2.14 -14.43
N LEU A 50 1.29 -1.93 -14.62
CA LEU A 50 0.75 -0.70 -15.21
C LEU A 50 1.18 0.55 -14.42
N VAL A 51 0.90 0.57 -13.12
CA VAL A 51 1.22 1.72 -12.26
C VAL A 51 2.73 1.88 -12.13
N GLY A 52 3.48 0.78 -12.00
CA GLY A 52 4.95 0.79 -11.93
C GLY A 52 5.61 1.33 -13.18
N ALA A 53 5.11 0.97 -14.37
CA ALA A 53 5.59 1.51 -15.64
C ALA A 53 5.36 3.02 -15.73
N VAL A 54 4.20 3.50 -15.27
CA VAL A 54 3.87 4.92 -15.23
C VAL A 54 4.77 5.68 -14.24
N ILE A 55 5.02 5.11 -13.05
CA ILE A 55 5.98 5.66 -12.08
C ILE A 55 7.39 5.77 -12.68
N ALA A 56 7.85 4.75 -13.41
CA ALA A 56 9.16 4.76 -14.05
C ALA A 56 9.28 5.89 -15.07
N ARG A 57 8.32 6.00 -16.00
CA ARG A 57 8.28 7.08 -17.00
C ARG A 57 8.22 8.46 -16.34
N ALA A 58 7.37 8.62 -15.32
CA ALA A 58 7.23 9.88 -14.61
C ALA A 58 8.50 10.27 -13.85
N SER A 59 9.25 9.29 -13.34
CA SER A 59 10.52 9.53 -12.65
C SER A 59 11.58 10.06 -13.61
N GLU A 60 11.66 9.49 -14.81
CA GLU A 60 12.57 9.92 -15.87
C GLU A 60 12.20 11.31 -16.40
N ALA A 61 10.90 11.56 -16.61
CA ALA A 61 10.39 12.83 -17.11
C ALA A 61 10.35 13.95 -16.04
N LYS A 62 10.50 13.60 -14.75
CA LYS A 62 10.25 14.47 -13.60
C LYS A 62 8.87 15.16 -13.63
N ALA A 63 7.88 14.50 -14.20
CA ALA A 63 6.51 15.00 -14.33
C ALA A 63 5.55 13.84 -14.61
N VAL A 64 4.26 14.01 -14.30
CA VAL A 64 3.22 13.04 -14.66
C VAL A 64 2.35 13.66 -15.74
N SER A 65 2.36 13.07 -16.94
CA SER A 65 1.57 13.59 -18.06
C SER A 65 0.07 13.31 -17.86
N GLU A 66 -0.78 14.05 -18.57
CA GLU A 66 -2.23 13.76 -18.58
C GLU A 66 -2.52 12.37 -19.16
N ALA A 67 -1.72 11.91 -20.12
CA ALA A 67 -1.83 10.58 -20.69
C ALA A 67 -1.53 9.49 -19.64
N ASP A 68 -0.46 9.67 -18.86
CA ASP A 68 -0.10 8.78 -17.76
C ASP A 68 -1.22 8.73 -16.70
N ALA A 69 -1.77 9.89 -16.32
CA ALA A 69 -2.86 9.97 -15.37
C ALA A 69 -4.13 9.28 -15.90
N ALA A 70 -4.47 9.48 -17.18
CA ALA A 70 -5.61 8.84 -17.82
C ALA A 70 -5.45 7.32 -17.96
N GLU A 71 -4.22 6.84 -18.17
CA GLU A 71 -3.89 5.42 -18.30
C GLU A 71 -4.14 4.66 -16.99
N VAL A 72 -3.80 5.24 -15.84
CA VAL A 72 -3.99 4.59 -14.53
C VAL A 72 -5.35 4.84 -13.90
N LEU A 73 -6.10 5.86 -14.34
CA LEU A 73 -7.40 6.23 -13.79
C LEU A 73 -8.39 5.05 -13.65
N PRO A 74 -8.46 4.08 -14.61
CA PRO A 74 -9.34 2.91 -14.49
C PRO A 74 -9.01 1.98 -13.30
N VAL A 75 -7.83 2.08 -12.69
CA VAL A 75 -7.45 1.29 -11.51
C VAL A 75 -8.11 1.83 -10.24
N VAL A 76 -8.53 3.10 -10.21
CA VAL A 76 -9.06 3.74 -9.01
C VAL A 76 -10.34 3.07 -8.47
N PRO A 77 -11.38 2.77 -9.29
CA PRO A 77 -12.57 2.09 -8.78
C PRO A 77 -12.27 0.72 -8.19
N TYR A 78 -11.32 -0.01 -8.77
CA TYR A 78 -10.86 -1.29 -8.24
C TYR A 78 -10.23 -1.14 -6.86
N LEU A 79 -9.28 -0.22 -6.70
CA LEU A 79 -8.66 0.08 -5.40
C LEU A 79 -9.69 0.52 -4.37
N GLN A 80 -10.63 1.37 -4.75
CA GLN A 80 -11.70 1.83 -3.85
C GLN A 80 -12.57 0.67 -3.37
N HIS A 81 -12.89 -0.28 -4.24
CA HIS A 81 -13.67 -1.46 -3.87
C HIS A 81 -12.88 -2.43 -2.99
N GLU A 82 -11.72 -2.90 -3.47
CA GLU A 82 -10.96 -3.98 -2.84
C GLU A 82 -10.31 -3.55 -1.52
N VAL A 83 -9.77 -2.33 -1.44
CA VAL A 83 -9.17 -1.84 -0.19
C VAL A 83 -10.24 -1.65 0.89
N ARG A 84 -11.46 -1.22 0.52
CA ARG A 84 -12.58 -1.15 1.47
C ARG A 84 -12.96 -2.55 1.97
N ALA A 85 -13.09 -3.52 1.06
CA ALA A 85 -13.39 -4.89 1.41
C ALA A 85 -12.34 -5.48 2.37
N LEU A 86 -11.05 -5.26 2.09
CA LEU A 86 -9.96 -5.64 2.98
C LEU A 86 -10.09 -4.98 4.36
N LEU A 87 -10.31 -3.66 4.41
CA LEU A 87 -10.38 -2.89 5.66
C LEU A 87 -11.66 -3.13 6.49
N ASP A 88 -12.66 -3.77 5.90
CA ASP A 88 -13.87 -4.22 6.60
C ASP A 88 -13.69 -5.64 7.19
N THR A 89 -12.54 -6.29 6.98
CA THR A 89 -12.18 -7.54 7.64
C THR A 89 -12.12 -7.35 9.17
N PRO A 90 -12.81 -8.18 9.96
CA PRO A 90 -12.83 -8.03 11.42
C PRO A 90 -11.44 -8.20 12.03
N VAL A 91 -11.08 -7.32 12.97
CA VAL A 91 -9.78 -7.38 13.70
C VAL A 91 -9.75 -8.49 14.75
N ASP A 92 -10.92 -8.97 15.17
CA ASP A 92 -11.13 -10.11 16.04
C ASP A 92 -11.25 -11.44 15.25
N ALA A 93 -10.95 -11.40 13.95
CA ALA A 93 -10.80 -12.60 13.13
C ALA A 93 -9.70 -13.53 13.68
N ASP A 94 -9.56 -14.73 13.11
CA ASP A 94 -8.50 -15.65 13.53
C ASP A 94 -7.10 -15.03 13.35
N LEU A 95 -6.13 -15.53 14.12
CA LEU A 95 -4.78 -14.98 14.16
C LEU A 95 -4.09 -14.96 12.79
N GLY A 96 -4.45 -15.87 11.88
CA GLY A 96 -3.89 -15.86 10.53
C GLY A 96 -4.44 -14.72 9.68
N ILE A 97 -5.73 -14.40 9.80
CA ILE A 97 -6.31 -13.21 9.17
C ILE A 97 -5.70 -11.94 9.76
N GLN A 98 -5.53 -11.88 11.08
CA GLN A 98 -4.88 -10.75 11.74
C GLN A 98 -3.42 -10.58 11.27
N ALA A 99 -2.67 -11.68 11.13
CA ALA A 99 -1.31 -11.66 10.59
C ALA A 99 -1.28 -11.14 9.14
N ALA A 100 -2.22 -11.57 8.30
CA ALA A 100 -2.36 -11.10 6.93
C ALA A 100 -2.67 -9.59 6.86
N LEU A 101 -3.60 -9.11 7.69
CA LEU A 101 -3.94 -7.68 7.80
C LEU A 101 -2.74 -6.85 8.26
N GLY A 102 -2.03 -7.32 9.29
CA GLY A 102 -0.84 -6.67 9.81
C GLY A 102 0.27 -6.58 8.77
N ALA A 103 0.53 -7.67 8.04
CA ALA A 103 1.51 -7.69 6.96
C ALA A 103 1.14 -6.73 5.83
N ALA A 104 -0.12 -6.73 5.39
CA ALA A 104 -0.62 -5.82 4.37
C ALA A 104 -0.40 -4.35 4.76
N GLU A 105 -0.65 -3.99 6.02
CA GLU A 105 -0.44 -2.63 6.52
C GLU A 105 1.04 -2.23 6.58
N VAL A 106 1.90 -3.11 7.10
CA VAL A 106 3.34 -2.86 7.19
C VAL A 106 3.94 -2.66 5.80
N TYR A 107 3.59 -3.53 4.84
CA TYR A 107 4.08 -3.42 3.47
C TYR A 107 3.56 -2.15 2.77
N ALA A 108 2.28 -1.82 2.92
CA ALA A 108 1.74 -0.58 2.37
C ALA A 108 2.48 0.65 2.92
N SER A 109 2.69 0.71 4.23
CA SER A 109 3.42 1.80 4.88
C SER A 109 4.87 1.90 4.42
N MET A 110 5.56 0.77 4.27
CA MET A 110 6.91 0.72 3.74
C MET A 110 6.97 1.23 2.29
N TRP A 111 6.04 0.81 1.43
CA TRP A 111 5.98 1.28 0.03
C TRP A 111 5.65 2.77 -0.08
N ILE A 112 4.83 3.31 0.84
CA ILE A 112 4.57 4.76 0.90
C ILE A 112 5.84 5.53 1.28
N ASP A 113 6.62 5.03 2.25
CA ASP A 113 7.88 5.66 2.65
C ASP A 113 8.93 5.59 1.53
N GLU A 114 9.06 4.45 0.85
CA GLU A 114 9.94 4.29 -0.31
C GLU A 114 9.50 5.17 -1.49
N GLY A 115 8.19 5.25 -1.76
CA GLY A 115 7.65 6.16 -2.75
C GLY A 115 7.91 7.62 -2.39
N THR A 116 7.85 8.00 -1.11
CA THR A 116 8.18 9.35 -0.65
C THR A 116 9.65 9.69 -0.91
N ILE A 117 10.56 8.72 -0.72
CA ILE A 117 11.99 8.87 -1.06
C ILE A 117 12.16 9.06 -2.57
N GLN A 118 11.50 8.23 -3.38
CA GLN A 118 11.56 8.33 -4.84
C GLN A 118 11.04 9.69 -5.32
N MET A 119 9.86 10.09 -4.87
CA MET A 119 9.27 11.39 -5.17
C MET A 119 10.18 12.54 -4.73
N GLY A 120 10.75 12.47 -3.53
CA GLY A 120 11.69 13.47 -3.04
C GLY A 120 12.96 13.57 -3.89
N THR A 121 13.39 12.46 -4.49
CA THR A 121 14.52 12.43 -5.43
C THR A 121 14.14 13.02 -6.79
N VAL A 122 12.97 12.67 -7.32
CA VAL A 122 12.47 13.14 -8.62
C VAL A 122 12.28 14.66 -8.66
N PHE A 123 11.70 15.21 -7.59
CA PHE A 123 11.36 16.64 -7.50
C PHE A 123 12.36 17.48 -6.68
N ASP A 124 13.57 16.96 -6.48
CA ASP A 124 14.67 17.68 -5.81
C ASP A 124 14.26 18.24 -4.41
N ARG A 125 13.62 17.38 -3.59
CA ARG A 125 13.18 17.63 -2.20
C ARG A 125 14.01 16.81 -1.21
N PRO A 126 15.29 17.14 -0.97
CA PRO A 126 16.19 16.35 -0.11
C PRO A 126 15.66 16.18 1.31
N GLN A 127 14.94 17.17 1.85
CA GLN A 127 14.35 17.09 3.19
C GLN A 127 13.28 16.00 3.34
N TRP A 128 12.62 15.59 2.24
CA TRP A 128 11.68 14.45 2.26
C TRP A 128 12.45 13.14 2.29
N VAL A 129 13.48 13.03 1.44
CA VAL A 129 14.40 11.88 1.41
C VAL A 129 15.01 11.66 2.78
N ASP A 130 15.63 12.68 3.37
CA ASP A 130 16.31 12.58 4.66
C ASP A 130 15.36 12.15 5.79
N ARG A 131 14.13 12.67 5.79
CA ARG A 131 13.12 12.31 6.79
C ARG A 131 12.68 10.86 6.63
N SER A 132 12.33 10.43 5.42
CA SER A 132 11.86 9.07 5.17
C SER A 132 12.97 8.04 5.38
N MET A 133 14.21 8.35 4.99
CA MET A 133 15.37 7.47 5.24
C MET A 133 15.59 7.15 6.72
N GLN A 134 15.16 8.01 7.66
CA GLN A 134 15.22 7.74 9.10
C GLN A 134 14.29 6.59 9.53
N ASN A 135 13.22 6.33 8.78
CA ASN A 135 12.25 5.27 9.08
C ASN A 135 12.69 3.89 8.59
N LYS A 136 13.67 3.81 7.68
CA LYS A 136 14.09 2.54 7.04
C LYS A 136 14.42 1.41 8.03
N PRO A 137 15.22 1.63 9.10
CA PRO A 137 15.51 0.56 10.05
C PRO A 137 14.26 0.01 10.74
N MET A 138 13.32 0.89 11.08
CA MET A 138 12.05 0.52 11.69
C MET A 138 11.20 -0.32 10.72
N PHE A 139 11.06 0.09 9.46
CA PHE A 139 10.30 -0.68 8.47
C PHE A 139 10.90 -2.05 8.18
N ILE A 140 12.24 -2.17 8.12
CA ILE A 140 12.90 -3.48 7.98
C ILE A 140 12.54 -4.39 9.16
N SER A 141 12.56 -3.87 10.39
CA SER A 141 12.18 -4.64 11.59
C SER A 141 10.70 -5.05 11.54
N LEU A 142 9.79 -4.13 11.25
CA LEU A 142 8.35 -4.40 11.16
C LEU A 142 8.05 -5.44 10.09
N ARG A 143 8.65 -5.31 8.90
CA ARG A 143 8.49 -6.28 7.80
C ARG A 143 8.94 -7.68 8.20
N ASN A 144 10.09 -7.80 8.84
CA ASN A 144 10.59 -9.10 9.28
C ASN A 144 9.66 -9.74 10.32
N ARG A 145 9.11 -8.95 11.26
CA ARG A 145 8.13 -9.42 12.24
C ARG A 145 6.80 -9.82 11.60
N ALA A 146 6.30 -9.03 10.66
CA ALA A 146 5.10 -9.35 9.89
C ALA A 146 5.25 -10.65 9.08
N ASN A 147 6.39 -10.86 8.42
CA ASN A 147 6.66 -12.09 7.70
C ASN A 147 6.75 -13.30 8.63
N ALA A 148 7.40 -13.16 9.78
CA ALA A 148 7.44 -14.21 10.80
C ALA A 148 6.04 -14.57 11.31
N ALA A 149 5.18 -13.57 11.54
CA ALA A 149 3.80 -13.76 11.95
C ALA A 149 2.96 -14.50 10.89
N VAL A 150 3.12 -14.18 9.61
CA VAL A 150 2.44 -14.88 8.51
C VAL A 150 2.91 -16.33 8.40
N VAL A 151 4.21 -16.60 8.55
CA VAL A 151 4.76 -17.97 8.55
C VAL A 151 4.27 -18.77 9.76
N ALA A 152 4.26 -18.19 10.95
CA ALA A 152 3.70 -18.82 12.14
C ALA A 152 2.20 -19.14 11.97
N ALA A 153 1.46 -18.26 11.29
CA ALA A 153 0.07 -18.50 10.97
C ALA A 153 -0.15 -19.66 9.99
N SER A 154 0.77 -19.90 9.05
CA SER A 154 0.67 -21.02 8.11
C SER A 154 1.04 -22.37 8.72
N THR A 155 1.84 -22.40 9.78
CA THR A 155 2.16 -23.64 10.52
C THR A 155 1.20 -23.91 11.68
N GLY A 156 0.42 -22.89 12.11
CA GLY A 156 -0.46 -22.97 13.27
C GLY A 156 0.27 -22.87 14.61
N GLU A 157 1.56 -22.54 14.60
CA GLU A 157 2.42 -22.46 15.79
C GLU A 157 2.64 -21.00 16.20
N TYR A 158 1.99 -20.57 17.28
CA TYR A 158 2.07 -19.20 17.77
C TYR A 158 2.70 -19.14 19.15
N SER A 159 3.95 -18.65 19.23
CA SER A 159 4.56 -18.24 20.49
C SER A 159 3.87 -16.99 21.04
N ASP A 160 4.06 -16.69 22.33
CA ASP A 160 3.48 -15.49 22.96
C ASP A 160 3.97 -14.20 22.27
N ASP A 161 5.24 -14.15 21.88
CA ASP A 161 5.83 -13.02 21.14
C ASP A 161 5.16 -12.81 19.78
N VAL A 162 4.93 -13.90 19.03
CA VAL A 162 4.24 -13.83 17.73
C VAL A 162 2.80 -13.36 17.89
N ARG A 163 2.09 -13.81 18.93
CA ARG A 163 0.71 -13.36 19.22
C ARG A 163 0.68 -11.87 19.53
N ALA A 164 1.66 -11.37 20.29
CA ALA A 164 1.79 -9.95 20.58
C ALA A 164 2.05 -9.14 19.31
N ASP A 165 3.00 -9.58 18.47
CA ASP A 165 3.28 -8.93 17.18
C ASP A 165 2.06 -8.92 16.24
N ILE A 166 1.29 -10.01 16.19
CA ILE A 166 0.04 -10.07 15.40
C ILE A 166 -0.97 -9.03 15.89
N ALA A 167 -1.20 -8.99 17.20
CA ALA A 167 -2.14 -8.06 17.82
C ALA A 167 -1.73 -6.59 17.56
N ASP A 168 -0.45 -6.28 17.72
CA ASP A 168 0.08 -4.94 17.50
C ASP A 168 -0.10 -4.48 16.05
N HIS A 169 0.24 -5.33 15.07
CA HIS A 169 0.09 -4.98 13.65
C HIS A 169 -1.38 -4.90 13.22
N ALA A 170 -2.24 -5.81 13.71
CA ALA A 170 -3.68 -5.75 13.42
C ALA A 170 -4.33 -4.48 14.01
N GLN A 171 -3.92 -4.07 15.21
CA GLN A 171 -4.36 -2.82 15.81
C GLN A 171 -3.84 -1.60 15.04
N ALA A 172 -2.60 -1.64 14.54
CA ALA A 172 -2.05 -0.59 13.67
C ALA A 172 -2.88 -0.45 12.38
N ALA A 173 -3.22 -1.55 11.71
CA ALA A 173 -4.09 -1.54 10.53
C ALA A 173 -5.46 -0.90 10.83
N ARG A 174 -6.05 -1.21 12.00
CA ARG A 174 -7.29 -0.58 12.45
C ARG A 174 -7.16 0.92 12.65
N ASN A 175 -6.10 1.35 13.32
CA ASN A 175 -5.85 2.76 13.62
C ASN A 175 -5.62 3.56 12.32
N ASN A 176 -5.01 2.92 11.31
CA ASN A 176 -4.72 3.55 10.01
C ASN A 176 -5.86 3.46 9.01
N ARG A 177 -6.99 2.80 9.34
CA ARG A 177 -8.14 2.62 8.44
C ARG A 177 -8.62 3.94 7.81
N ALA A 178 -8.82 4.98 8.63
CA ALA A 178 -9.30 6.27 8.13
C ALA A 178 -8.30 6.91 7.15
N GLN A 179 -7.01 6.77 7.41
CA GLN A 179 -5.96 7.27 6.54
C GLN A 179 -5.91 6.47 5.22
N ALA A 180 -5.99 5.14 5.28
CA ALA A 180 -6.02 4.28 4.11
C ALA A 180 -7.23 4.58 3.21
N LEU A 181 -8.41 4.82 3.79
CA LEU A 181 -9.59 5.25 3.03
C LEU A 181 -9.40 6.64 2.41
N ALA A 182 -8.83 7.59 3.13
CA ALA A 182 -8.54 8.91 2.58
C ALA A 182 -7.54 8.86 1.41
N GLN A 183 -6.57 7.94 1.44
CA GLN A 183 -5.62 7.73 0.35
C GLN A 183 -6.33 7.30 -0.94
N ILE A 184 -7.22 6.30 -0.88
CA ILE A 184 -7.94 5.78 -2.06
C ILE A 184 -9.06 6.70 -2.54
N ASP A 185 -9.74 7.41 -1.63
CA ASP A 185 -10.81 8.35 -1.97
C ASP A 185 -10.25 9.62 -2.63
N GLY A 186 -9.03 10.02 -2.25
CA GLY A 186 -8.35 11.18 -2.83
C GLY A 186 -7.74 10.94 -4.21
N LEU A 187 -7.61 9.70 -4.68
CA LEU A 187 -6.87 9.36 -5.92
C LEU A 187 -7.37 10.14 -7.15
N PRO A 188 -8.69 10.25 -7.45
CA PRO A 188 -9.15 10.98 -8.63
C PRO A 188 -8.74 12.45 -8.60
N ILE A 189 -8.76 13.08 -7.41
CA ILE A 189 -8.42 14.49 -7.23
C ILE A 189 -6.91 14.69 -7.39
N MET A 190 -6.10 13.80 -6.83
CA MET A 190 -4.65 13.88 -6.94
C MET A 190 -4.15 13.58 -8.36
N LEU A 191 -4.77 12.66 -9.08
CA LEU A 191 -4.47 12.40 -10.51
C LEU A 191 -4.79 13.61 -11.41
N ASP A 192 -5.74 14.45 -11.00
CA ASP A 192 -6.00 15.75 -11.64
C ASP A 192 -4.95 16.82 -11.28
N GLY A 193 -4.03 16.51 -10.35
CA GLY A 193 -2.98 17.42 -9.90
C GLY A 193 -3.41 18.36 -8.77
N ARG A 194 -4.44 17.99 -8.01
CA ARG A 194 -4.97 18.80 -6.91
C ARG A 194 -4.73 18.14 -5.55
N ASP A 195 -4.78 18.96 -4.49
CA ASP A 195 -4.74 18.46 -3.13
C ASP A 195 -6.08 17.78 -2.79
N ALA A 196 -6.05 16.51 -2.37
CA ALA A 196 -7.24 15.75 -1.98
C ALA A 196 -8.02 16.36 -0.80
N ARG A 197 -7.42 17.31 -0.06
CA ARG A 197 -8.06 18.03 1.04
C ARG A 197 -8.82 19.27 0.58
N GLU A 198 -8.66 19.70 -0.66
CA GLU A 198 -9.41 20.82 -1.19
C GLU A 198 -10.87 20.42 -1.45
N PRO A 199 -11.86 21.26 -1.08
CA PRO A 199 -13.26 20.97 -1.35
C PRO A 199 -13.48 20.82 -2.86
N SER A 200 -14.22 19.78 -3.27
CA SER A 200 -14.63 19.62 -4.66
C SER A 200 -15.41 20.87 -5.09
N ARG A 201 -14.89 21.59 -6.09
CA ARG A 201 -15.65 22.65 -6.75
C ARG A 201 -16.76 21.95 -7.53
N ALA A 202 -17.97 21.99 -6.98
CA ALA A 202 -19.20 21.63 -7.66
C ALA A 202 -19.49 22.60 -8.81
#